data_AF-A0A0D2LZQ0-F1
#
_entry.id   AF-A0A0D2LZQ0-F1
#
_cell.length_a   1.000
_cell.length_b   1.000
_cell.length_c   1.000
_cell.angle_alpha   90.00
_cell.angle_beta   90.00
_cell.angle_gamma   90.00
#
_symmetry.space_group_name_H-M   'P 1'
#
loop_
_entity.id
_entity.type
_entity.pdbx_description
1 polymer ?
#
loop_
_entity_poly.entity_id
_entity_poly.type
_entity_poly.pdbx_seq_one_letter_code
_entity_poly.pdbx_strand_id
1 'polypeptide(L)'
;MSTAPLNSFISRATASPFALSLGLGLGTVSYYFWGNVASQVFGAISIPIHPKDRKKLGIDTSKGVEIWAWAYKLGAKHMGVSAAVSGLAVMAAAFQLPAAKELSISRKYLLLLSAGLLSNGIWTVAIMLPTNNRLIAIRDKIVLRKSGAESSISSLTVAEEEEAETLLQKWKRMHYVRLGLGALGYIGTLAAYVTTI
;
A
#
# COMPACT_ATOMS: atom_id res chain seq x y z
N MET A 1 8.11 20.97 32.06
CA MET A 1 7.03 20.83 31.05
C MET A 1 6.03 19.81 31.58
N SER A 2 4.73 20.16 31.65
CA SER A 2 3.68 19.28 32.21
C SER A 2 3.34 18.14 31.25
N THR A 3 3.46 16.89 31.71
CA THR A 3 3.07 15.68 30.97
C THR A 3 1.60 15.28 31.18
N ALA A 4 0.87 16.04 32.00
CA ALA A 4 -0.54 15.79 32.33
C ALA A 4 -1.47 15.59 31.11
N PRO A 5 -1.41 16.41 30.03
CA PRO A 5 -2.30 16.22 28.88
C PRO A 5 -2.03 14.92 28.13
N LEU A 6 -0.75 14.54 27.97
CA LEU A 6 -0.35 13.31 27.29
C LEU A 6 -0.81 12.06 28.05
N ASN A 7 -0.66 12.06 29.38
CA ASN A 7 -1.09 10.96 30.23
C ASN A 7 -2.62 10.78 30.23
N SER A 8 -3.38 11.89 30.19
CA SER A 8 -4.85 11.84 30.07
C SER A 8 -5.33 11.31 28.72
N PHE A 9 -4.59 11.58 27.65
CA PHE A 9 -4.90 11.11 26.30
C PHE A 9 -4.62 9.62 26.19
N ILE A 10 -3.43 9.18 26.62
CA ILE A 10 -3.04 7.76 26.62
C ILE A 10 -4.02 6.95 27.46
N SER A 11 -4.36 7.42 28.67
CA SER A 11 -5.33 6.74 29.54
C SER A 11 -6.70 6.56 28.89
N ARG A 12 -7.22 7.57 28.18
CA ARG A 12 -8.50 7.47 27.46
C ARG A 12 -8.42 6.58 26.22
N ALA A 13 -7.31 6.66 25.48
CA ALA A 13 -7.07 5.84 24.30
C ALA A 13 -6.87 4.35 24.64
N THR A 14 -6.32 4.02 25.81
CA THR A 14 -6.10 2.63 26.24
C THR A 14 -7.22 2.05 27.09
N ALA A 15 -8.06 2.88 27.73
CA ALA A 15 -9.17 2.40 28.56
C ALA A 15 -10.38 1.88 27.75
N SER A 16 -10.46 2.21 26.46
CA SER A 16 -11.57 1.79 25.59
C SER A 16 -11.11 0.78 24.53
N PRO A 17 -11.62 -0.47 24.53
CA PRO A 17 -11.35 -1.43 23.47
C PRO A 17 -11.66 -0.88 22.07
N PHE A 18 -12.73 -0.07 21.97
CA PHE A 18 -13.10 0.64 20.75
C PHE A 18 -12.00 1.60 20.29
N ALA A 19 -11.52 2.48 21.18
CA ALA A 19 -10.47 3.45 20.86
C ALA A 19 -9.14 2.76 20.51
N LEU A 20 -8.82 1.65 21.19
CA LEU A 20 -7.62 0.85 20.89
C LEU A 20 -7.68 0.23 19.50
N SER A 21 -8.80 -0.43 19.15
CA SER A 21 -9.01 -1.04 17.83
C SER A 21 -9.01 0.01 16.72
N LEU A 22 -9.67 1.16 16.94
CA LEU A 22 -9.72 2.25 15.98
C LEU A 22 -8.34 2.91 15.81
N GLY A 23 -7.59 3.10 16.90
CA GLY A 23 -6.23 3.62 16.87
C GLY A 23 -5.24 2.68 16.16
N LEU A 24 -5.35 1.37 16.38
CA LEU A 24 -4.59 0.37 15.61
C LEU A 24 -4.94 0.42 14.13
N GLY A 25 -6.23 0.53 13.80
CA GLY A 25 -6.72 0.73 12.44
C GLY A 25 -6.11 1.97 11.79
N LEU A 26 -6.13 3.10 12.50
CA LEU A 26 -5.56 4.38 12.05
C LEU A 26 -4.05 4.26 11.83
N GLY A 27 -3.30 3.71 12.79
CA GLY A 27 -1.86 3.57 12.69
C GLY A 27 -1.44 2.71 11.49
N THR A 28 -2.10 1.58 11.30
CA THR A 28 -1.79 0.65 10.21
C THR A 28 -2.23 1.16 8.83
N VAL A 29 -3.40 1.81 8.70
CA VAL A 29 -3.80 2.45 7.44
C VAL A 29 -2.92 3.67 7.12
N SER A 30 -2.46 4.42 8.13
CA SER A 30 -1.52 5.53 7.94
C SER A 30 -0.20 5.04 7.38
N TYR A 31 0.38 3.99 7.99
CA TYR A 31 1.60 3.37 7.52
C TYR A 31 1.43 2.83 6.09
N TYR A 32 0.31 2.15 5.81
CA TYR A 32 -0.01 1.68 4.48
C TYR A 32 -0.07 2.82 3.45
N PHE A 33 -0.88 3.85 3.71
CA PHE A 33 -1.11 4.94 2.77
C PHE A 33 0.16 5.76 2.55
N TRP A 34 0.71 6.34 3.61
CA TRP A 34 1.90 7.19 3.52
C TRP A 34 3.14 6.42 3.09
N GLY A 35 3.28 5.14 3.48
CA GLY A 35 4.36 4.29 3.03
C GLY A 35 4.32 4.02 1.53
N ASN A 36 3.13 3.77 0.95
CA ASN A 36 3.00 3.62 -0.51
C ASN A 36 3.22 4.96 -1.23
N VAL A 37 2.69 6.09 -0.71
CA VAL A 37 2.92 7.43 -1.28
C VAL A 37 4.42 7.77 -1.28
N ALA A 38 5.09 7.61 -0.14
CA ALA A 38 6.52 7.89 -0.01
C ALA A 38 7.34 7.00 -0.96
N SER A 39 7.00 5.71 -1.08
CA SER A 39 7.64 4.80 -2.03
C SER A 39 7.51 5.30 -3.46
N GLN A 40 6.32 5.75 -3.87
CA GLN A 40 6.06 6.22 -5.23
C GLN A 40 6.65 7.58 -5.58
N VAL A 41 6.78 8.49 -4.61
CA VAL A 41 7.27 9.85 -4.84
C VAL A 41 8.79 9.94 -4.64
N PHE A 42 9.30 9.30 -3.58
CA PHE A 42 10.70 9.43 -3.15
C PHE A 42 11.47 8.10 -3.16
N GLY A 43 10.77 6.97 -3.22
CA GLY A 43 11.37 5.64 -3.15
C GLY A 43 11.81 5.10 -4.50
N ALA A 44 12.40 3.90 -4.46
CA ALA A 44 12.95 3.22 -5.63
C ALA A 44 11.91 2.88 -6.70
N ILE A 45 10.61 2.80 -6.35
CA ILE A 45 9.55 2.48 -7.32
C ILE A 45 9.21 3.66 -8.23
N SER A 46 9.58 4.89 -7.87
CA SER A 46 9.39 6.09 -8.68
C SER A 46 10.15 6.00 -10.01
N ILE A 47 11.39 5.50 -9.96
CA ILE A 47 12.31 5.38 -11.11
C ILE A 47 11.72 4.50 -12.23
N PRO A 48 11.33 3.23 -11.99
CA PRO A 48 10.88 2.36 -13.07
C PRO A 48 9.54 2.77 -13.69
N ILE A 49 8.66 3.44 -12.94
CA ILE A 49 7.31 3.81 -13.41
C ILE A 49 7.22 5.18 -14.11
N HIS A 50 8.33 5.93 -14.14
CA HIS A 50 8.44 7.22 -14.84
C HIS A 50 9.52 7.15 -15.92
N PRO A 51 9.15 6.95 -17.21
CA PRO A 51 10.11 6.75 -18.29
C PRO A 51 11.07 7.92 -18.47
N LYS A 52 10.59 9.15 -18.21
CA LYS A 52 11.41 10.37 -18.26
C LYS A 52 12.53 10.33 -17.21
N ASP A 53 12.22 9.93 -15.99
CA ASP A 53 13.19 9.86 -14.90
C ASP A 53 14.17 8.71 -15.13
N ARG A 54 13.66 7.57 -15.59
CA ARG A 54 14.48 6.42 -15.96
C ARG A 54 15.50 6.78 -17.06
N LYS A 55 15.04 7.46 -18.13
CA LYS A 55 15.89 7.95 -19.23
C LYS A 55 16.91 8.98 -18.75
N LYS A 56 16.51 9.91 -17.88
CA LYS A 56 17.41 10.92 -17.29
C LYS A 56 18.55 10.28 -16.50
N LEU A 57 18.29 9.16 -15.84
CA LEU A 57 19.28 8.41 -15.06
C LEU A 57 20.08 7.39 -15.90
N GLY A 58 19.84 7.29 -17.21
CA GLY A 58 20.49 6.30 -18.07
C GLY A 58 20.13 4.85 -17.71
N ILE A 59 18.98 4.64 -17.09
CA ILE A 59 18.49 3.31 -16.68
C ILE A 59 17.67 2.75 -17.85
N ASP A 60 17.99 1.53 -18.29
CA ASP A 60 17.19 0.84 -19.29
C ASP A 60 15.93 0.21 -18.68
N THR A 61 15.03 -0.28 -19.53
CA THR A 61 13.76 -0.89 -19.08
C THR A 61 14.01 -2.18 -18.30
N SER A 62 15.02 -2.97 -18.69
CA SER A 62 15.44 -4.20 -18.01
C SER A 62 15.77 -3.96 -16.53
N LYS A 63 16.65 -3.00 -16.27
CA LYS A 63 17.03 -2.58 -14.93
C LYS A 63 15.88 -1.93 -14.18
N GLY A 64 15.01 -1.21 -14.88
CA GLY A 64 13.76 -0.70 -14.31
C GLY A 64 12.87 -1.82 -13.75
N VAL A 65 12.66 -2.90 -14.51
CA VAL A 65 11.88 -4.07 -14.06
C VAL A 65 12.53 -4.73 -12.84
N GLU A 66 13.86 -4.85 -12.80
CA GLU A 66 14.58 -5.38 -11.64
C GLU A 66 14.36 -4.52 -10.37
N ILE A 67 14.50 -3.20 -10.49
CA ILE A 67 14.29 -2.25 -9.39
C ILE A 67 12.84 -2.33 -8.89
N TRP A 68 11.88 -2.34 -9.82
CA TRP A 68 10.47 -2.50 -9.50
C TRP A 68 10.21 -3.81 -8.76
N ALA A 69 10.75 -4.94 -9.24
CA ALA A 69 10.52 -6.25 -8.66
C ALA A 69 11.08 -6.36 -7.24
N TRP A 70 12.28 -5.80 -7.01
CA TRP A 70 12.87 -5.71 -5.68
C TRP A 70 11.99 -4.89 -4.73
N ALA A 71 11.61 -3.68 -5.14
CA ALA A 71 10.76 -2.79 -4.34
C ALA A 71 9.38 -3.41 -4.05
N TYR A 72 8.78 -4.06 -5.04
CA TYR A 72 7.50 -4.75 -4.90
C TYR A 72 7.58 -5.92 -3.91
N LYS A 73 8.60 -6.79 -4.02
CA LYS A 73 8.76 -7.94 -3.09
C LYS A 73 8.96 -7.50 -1.65
N LEU A 74 9.70 -6.40 -1.43
CA LEU A 74 9.87 -5.83 -0.10
C LEU A 74 8.55 -5.22 0.39
N GLY A 75 7.94 -4.34 -0.40
CA GLY A 75 6.71 -3.64 -0.02
C GLY A 75 5.51 -4.58 0.18
N ALA A 76 5.34 -5.62 -0.63
CA ALA A 76 4.19 -6.51 -0.58
C ALA A 76 4.02 -7.20 0.78
N LYS A 77 5.13 -7.55 1.45
CA LYS A 77 5.11 -8.21 2.76
C LYS A 77 4.47 -7.33 3.83
N HIS A 78 4.94 -6.09 3.93
CA HIS A 78 4.51 -5.19 5.01
C HIS A 78 3.20 -4.50 4.65
N MET A 79 3.05 -4.03 3.41
CA MET A 79 1.86 -3.28 2.99
C MET A 79 0.62 -4.18 2.90
N GLY A 80 0.78 -5.44 2.50
CA GLY A 80 -0.33 -6.40 2.50
C GLY A 80 -0.87 -6.65 3.91
N VAL A 81 0.04 -6.89 4.86
CA VAL A 81 -0.30 -7.10 6.27
C VAL A 81 -0.93 -5.84 6.87
N SER A 82 -0.33 -4.66 6.66
CA SER A 82 -0.87 -3.40 7.19
C SER A 82 -2.28 -3.10 6.67
N ALA A 83 -2.55 -3.33 5.38
CA ALA A 83 -3.89 -3.18 4.83
C ALA A 83 -4.90 -4.13 5.48
N ALA A 84 -4.55 -5.42 5.62
CA ALA A 84 -5.42 -6.41 6.25
C ALA A 84 -5.69 -6.08 7.73
N VAL A 85 -4.64 -5.77 8.50
CA VAL A 85 -4.75 -5.40 9.91
C VAL A 85 -5.61 -4.15 10.07
N SER A 86 -5.45 -3.14 9.19
CA SER A 86 -6.27 -1.92 9.28
C SER A 86 -7.77 -2.21 9.11
N GLY A 87 -8.14 -3.00 8.09
CA GLY A 87 -9.53 -3.34 7.83
C GLY A 87 -10.13 -4.17 8.97
N LEU A 88 -9.39 -5.16 9.48
CA LEU A 88 -9.83 -5.99 10.60
C LEU A 88 -9.94 -5.21 11.92
N ALA A 89 -9.01 -4.30 12.19
CA ALA A 89 -9.04 -3.46 13.39
C ALA A 89 -10.23 -2.49 13.37
N VAL A 90 -10.52 -1.84 12.23
CA VAL A 90 -11.72 -1.02 12.08
C VAL A 90 -13.00 -1.85 12.18
N MET A 91 -12.99 -3.09 11.68
CA MET A 91 -14.12 -4.02 11.87
C MET A 91 -14.35 -4.33 13.35
N ALA A 92 -13.28 -4.64 14.09
CA ALA A 92 -13.35 -4.90 15.53
C ALA A 92 -13.90 -3.68 16.28
N ALA A 93 -13.46 -2.47 15.92
CA ALA A 93 -13.99 -1.23 16.46
C ALA A 93 -15.52 -1.11 16.22
N ALA A 94 -16.02 -1.49 15.04
CA ALA A 94 -17.46 -1.46 14.75
C ALA A 94 -18.29 -2.35 15.70
N PHE A 95 -17.75 -3.50 16.10
CA PHE A 95 -18.39 -4.44 17.04
C PHE A 95 -18.23 -4.03 18.50
N GLN A 96 -17.21 -3.23 18.82
CA GLN A 96 -16.95 -2.69 20.15
C GLN A 96 -17.56 -1.30 20.39
N LEU A 97 -18.22 -0.72 19.38
CA LEU A 97 -18.81 0.62 19.43
C LEU A 97 -19.78 0.74 20.62
N PRO A 98 -19.54 1.69 21.55
CA PRO A 98 -20.46 2.00 22.64
C PRO A 98 -21.87 2.37 22.16
N ALA A 99 -22.85 2.36 23.06
CA ALA A 99 -24.22 2.71 22.71
C ALA A 99 -24.31 4.13 22.12
N ALA A 100 -25.17 4.31 21.11
CA ALA A 100 -25.23 5.50 20.25
C ALA A 100 -25.44 6.86 20.94
N LYS A 101 -25.70 6.89 22.27
CA LYS A 101 -25.80 8.13 23.04
C LYS A 101 -24.45 8.81 23.30
N GLU A 102 -23.33 8.11 23.07
CA GLU A 102 -21.99 8.62 23.42
C GLU A 102 -21.14 9.05 22.22
N LEU A 103 -21.48 8.66 20.98
CA LEU A 103 -20.66 8.92 19.80
C LEU A 103 -21.50 9.28 18.56
N SER A 104 -21.00 10.22 17.76
CA SER A 104 -21.63 10.63 16.49
C SER A 104 -21.45 9.63 15.34
N ILE A 105 -20.62 8.60 15.52
CA ILE A 105 -20.27 7.63 14.49
C ILE A 105 -21.24 6.44 14.54
N SER A 106 -21.78 6.06 13.39
CA SER A 106 -22.62 4.85 13.30
C SER A 106 -21.80 3.57 13.08
N ARG A 107 -22.27 2.44 13.63
CA ARG A 107 -21.70 1.10 13.33
C ARG A 107 -21.67 0.81 11.82
N LYS A 108 -22.70 1.21 11.09
CA LYS A 108 -22.80 1.03 9.63
C LYS A 108 -21.64 1.71 8.91
N TYR A 109 -21.28 2.93 9.31
CA TYR A 109 -20.14 3.65 8.76
C TYR A 109 -18.82 2.87 8.95
N LEU A 110 -18.55 2.38 10.16
CA LEU A 110 -17.32 1.63 10.45
C LEU A 110 -17.26 0.30 9.68
N LEU A 111 -18.38 -0.40 9.52
CA LEU A 111 -18.44 -1.63 8.73
C LEU A 111 -18.19 -1.35 7.24
N LEU A 112 -18.77 -0.28 6.68
CA LEU A 112 -18.50 0.13 5.29
C LEU A 112 -17.05 0.55 5.09
N LEU A 113 -16.48 1.29 6.05
CA LEU A 113 -15.08 1.71 6.03
C LEU A 113 -14.15 0.49 6.08
N SER A 114 -14.42 -0.48 6.94
CA SER A 114 -13.69 -1.75 7.02
C SER A 114 -13.75 -2.53 5.70
N ALA A 115 -14.94 -2.66 5.10
CA ALA A 115 -15.10 -3.31 3.80
C ALA A 115 -14.28 -2.59 2.71
N GLY A 116 -14.27 -1.25 2.72
CA GLY A 116 -13.44 -0.43 1.85
C GLY A 116 -11.94 -0.69 2.05
N LEU A 117 -11.47 -0.76 3.29
CA LEU A 117 -10.06 -1.09 3.60
C LEU A 117 -9.67 -2.48 3.11
N LEU A 118 -10.50 -3.49 3.39
CA LEU A 118 -10.27 -4.89 2.97
C LEU A 118 -10.35 -5.05 1.44
N SER A 119 -11.13 -4.21 0.76
CA SER A 119 -11.22 -4.22 -0.70
C SER A 119 -9.88 -3.94 -1.39
N ASN A 120 -8.91 -3.27 -0.73
CA ASN A 120 -7.55 -3.10 -1.25
C ASN A 120 -6.85 -4.45 -1.49
N GLY A 121 -7.05 -5.42 -0.58
CA GLY A 121 -6.52 -6.76 -0.73
C GLY A 121 -7.14 -7.46 -1.92
N ILE A 122 -8.47 -7.40 -2.04
CA ILE A 122 -9.24 -7.97 -3.15
C ILE A 122 -8.80 -7.36 -4.48
N TRP A 123 -8.69 -6.03 -4.56
CA TRP A 123 -8.18 -5.32 -5.74
C TRP A 123 -6.78 -5.78 -6.13
N THR A 124 -5.89 -5.92 -5.15
CA THR A 124 -4.51 -6.35 -5.40
C THR A 124 -4.47 -7.76 -5.99
N VAL A 125 -5.22 -8.70 -5.41
CA VAL A 125 -5.23 -10.11 -5.84
C VAL A 125 -5.95 -10.27 -7.19
N ALA A 126 -7.12 -9.68 -7.36
CA ALA A 126 -7.93 -9.87 -8.55
C ALA A 126 -7.40 -9.10 -9.77
N ILE A 127 -6.91 -7.86 -9.55
CA ILE A 127 -6.62 -6.93 -10.65
C ILE A 127 -5.12 -6.75 -10.87
N MET A 128 -4.34 -6.56 -9.80
CA MET A 128 -2.90 -6.26 -9.94
C MET A 128 -2.04 -7.52 -10.10
N LEU A 129 -2.39 -8.62 -9.43
CA LEU A 129 -1.55 -9.82 -9.37
C LEU A 129 -1.17 -10.39 -10.74
N PRO A 130 -2.05 -10.47 -11.75
CA PRO A 130 -1.66 -10.94 -13.08
C PRO A 130 -0.56 -10.09 -13.73
N THR A 131 -0.61 -8.76 -13.56
CA THR A 131 0.41 -7.84 -14.07
C THR A 131 1.71 -7.98 -13.27
N ASN A 132 1.60 -8.11 -11.94
CA ASN A 132 2.76 -8.35 -11.08
C ASN A 132 3.50 -9.64 -11.47
N ASN A 133 2.76 -10.72 -11.70
CA ASN A 133 3.34 -12.02 -12.09
C ASN A 133 4.07 -11.93 -13.43
N ARG A 134 3.51 -11.21 -14.42
CA ARG A 134 4.19 -11.00 -15.71
C ARG A 134 5.48 -10.19 -15.57
N LEU A 135 5.46 -9.10 -14.79
CA LEU A 135 6.68 -8.31 -14.53
C LEU A 135 7.75 -9.12 -13.77
N ILE A 136 7.35 -9.95 -12.81
CA ILE A 136 8.27 -10.86 -12.12
C ILE A 136 8.84 -11.90 -13.09
N ALA A 137 8.02 -12.47 -13.98
CA ALA A 137 8.51 -13.41 -14.99
C ALA A 137 9.53 -12.77 -15.95
N ILE A 138 9.30 -11.53 -16.38
CA ILE A 138 10.29 -10.76 -17.17
C ILE A 138 11.57 -10.55 -16.38
N ARG A 139 11.48 -10.16 -15.10
CA ARG A 139 12.64 -10.04 -14.20
C ARG A 139 13.43 -11.35 -14.13
N ASP A 140 12.74 -12.47 -13.95
CA ASP A 140 13.39 -13.77 -13.80
C ASP A 140 14.09 -14.19 -15.10
N LYS A 141 13.51 -13.90 -16.28
CA LYS A 141 14.20 -14.07 -17.57
C LYS A 141 15.47 -13.22 -17.67
N ILE A 142 15.42 -11.96 -17.26
CA ILE A 142 16.60 -11.07 -17.25
C ILE A 142 17.72 -11.65 -16.38
N VAL A 143 17.36 -12.09 -15.16
CA VAL A 143 18.33 -12.67 -14.21
C VAL A 143 18.94 -13.95 -14.78
N LEU A 144 18.13 -14.84 -15.36
CA LEU A 144 18.61 -16.07 -15.98
C LEU A 144 19.59 -15.80 -17.13
N ARG A 145 19.28 -14.87 -18.04
CA ARG A 145 20.18 -14.47 -19.14
C ARG A 145 21.51 -13.95 -18.62
N LYS A 146 21.49 -13.12 -17.56
CA LYS A 146 22.72 -12.59 -16.92
C LYS A 146 23.58 -13.67 -16.26
N SER A 147 22.95 -14.73 -15.73
CA SER A 147 23.66 -15.84 -15.07
C SER A 147 24.15 -16.93 -16.03
N GLY A 148 23.60 -16.98 -17.26
CA GLY A 148 24.07 -17.87 -18.32
C GLY A 148 25.30 -17.32 -19.04
N ALA A 149 26.02 -18.19 -19.76
CA ALA A 149 27.26 -17.87 -20.49
C ALA A 149 27.12 -16.81 -21.62
N GLU A 150 25.92 -16.24 -21.83
CA GLU A 150 25.65 -15.12 -22.74
C GLU A 150 25.75 -13.77 -22.01
N SER A 151 26.86 -13.54 -21.31
CA SER A 151 27.14 -12.30 -20.57
C SER A 151 27.17 -11.03 -21.45
N SER A 152 27.12 -11.17 -22.78
CA SER A 152 27.08 -10.08 -23.75
C SER A 152 25.67 -9.62 -24.15
N ILE A 153 24.60 -10.38 -23.85
CA ILE A 153 23.21 -10.04 -24.24
C ILE A 153 22.33 -9.95 -22.99
N SER A 154 22.63 -8.99 -22.11
CA SER A 154 21.80 -8.73 -20.92
C SER A 154 20.52 -7.91 -21.19
N SER A 155 20.31 -7.53 -22.46
CA SER A 155 19.19 -6.70 -22.89
C SER A 155 17.95 -7.54 -23.19
N LEU A 156 16.78 -6.94 -22.92
CA LEU A 156 15.51 -7.44 -23.41
C LEU A 156 15.49 -7.35 -24.95
N THR A 157 14.75 -8.24 -25.60
CA THR A 157 14.38 -8.03 -27.01
C THR A 157 13.49 -6.79 -27.12
N VAL A 158 13.41 -6.17 -28.30
CA VAL A 158 12.57 -4.97 -28.52
C VAL A 158 11.12 -5.23 -28.10
N ALA A 159 10.57 -6.40 -28.43
CA ALA A 159 9.21 -6.78 -28.05
C ALA A 159 9.04 -6.96 -26.52
N GLU A 160 10.03 -7.57 -25.85
CA GLU A 160 9.99 -7.72 -24.38
C GLU A 160 10.16 -6.37 -23.67
N GLU A 161 10.93 -5.45 -24.22
CA GLU A 161 11.08 -4.10 -23.71
C GLU A 161 9.77 -3.30 -23.81
N GLU A 162 9.10 -3.36 -24.96
CA GLU A 162 7.79 -2.75 -25.15
C GLU A 162 6.72 -3.36 -24.21
N GLU A 163 6.73 -4.68 -24.05
CA GLU A 163 5.85 -5.38 -23.10
C GLU A 163 6.13 -4.92 -21.66
N ALA A 164 7.39 -4.90 -21.24
CA ALA A 164 7.80 -4.49 -19.91
C ALA A 164 7.36 -3.06 -19.59
N GLU A 165 7.57 -2.12 -20.53
CA GLU A 165 7.14 -0.73 -20.37
C GLU A 165 5.61 -0.63 -20.24
N THR A 166 4.87 -1.33 -21.10
CA THR A 166 3.42 -1.38 -21.07
C THR A 166 2.91 -1.89 -19.72
N LEU A 167 3.53 -2.96 -19.20
CA LEU A 167 3.16 -3.54 -17.91
C LEU A 167 3.51 -2.62 -16.74
N LEU A 168 4.63 -1.91 -16.76
CA LEU A 168 5.00 -0.93 -15.72
C LEU A 168 4.00 0.23 -15.69
N GLN A 169 3.59 0.76 -16.85
CA GLN A 169 2.57 1.80 -16.92
C GLN A 169 1.19 1.29 -16.48
N LYS A 170 0.83 0.06 -16.86
CA LYS A 170 -0.41 -0.58 -16.40
C LYS A 170 -0.41 -0.74 -14.89
N TRP A 171 0.68 -1.23 -14.32
CA TRP A 171 0.87 -1.38 -12.87
C TRP A 171 0.69 -0.05 -12.15
N LYS A 172 1.33 1.02 -12.65
CA LYS A 172 1.24 2.37 -12.09
C LYS A 172 -0.21 2.84 -11.98
N ARG A 173 -0.99 2.71 -13.07
CA ARG A 173 -2.41 3.11 -13.09
C ARG A 173 -3.22 2.34 -12.06
N MET A 174 -3.07 1.02 -11.97
CA MET A 174 -3.79 0.20 -10.99
C MET A 174 -3.36 0.50 -9.55
N HIS A 175 -2.08 0.83 -9.35
CA HIS A 175 -1.57 1.22 -8.03
C HIS A 175 -2.13 2.57 -7.58
N TYR A 176 -2.34 3.54 -8.48
CA TYR A 176 -3.00 4.80 -8.12
C TYR A 176 -4.44 4.60 -7.68
N VAL A 177 -5.19 3.70 -8.32
CA VAL A 177 -6.53 3.33 -7.84
C VAL A 177 -6.44 2.77 -6.42
N ARG A 178 -5.49 1.86 -6.17
CA ARG A 178 -5.24 1.30 -4.84
C ARG A 178 -4.87 2.37 -3.80
N LEU A 179 -4.03 3.35 -4.17
CA LEU A 179 -3.71 4.48 -3.31
C LEU A 179 -4.94 5.36 -3.01
N GLY A 180 -5.84 5.55 -3.98
CA GLY A 180 -7.11 6.25 -3.77
C GLY A 180 -7.98 5.55 -2.72
N LEU A 181 -8.11 4.21 -2.80
CA LEU A 181 -8.80 3.42 -1.76
C LEU A 181 -8.12 3.55 -0.40
N GLY A 182 -6.77 3.52 -0.37
CA GLY A 182 -5.99 3.75 0.84
C GLY A 182 -6.20 5.14 1.45
N ALA A 183 -6.28 6.19 0.62
CA ALA A 183 -6.54 7.56 1.03
C ALA A 183 -7.92 7.71 1.67
N LEU A 184 -8.96 7.15 1.03
CA LEU A 184 -10.32 7.11 1.57
C LEU A 184 -10.36 6.38 2.91
N GLY A 185 -9.68 5.24 3.01
CA GLY A 185 -9.54 4.48 4.24
C GLY A 185 -8.86 5.27 5.36
N TYR A 186 -7.75 5.96 5.03
CA TYR A 186 -7.01 6.79 5.98
C TYR A 186 -7.85 7.96 6.48
N ILE A 187 -8.42 8.77 5.59
CA ILE A 187 -9.26 9.93 5.94
C ILE A 187 -10.47 9.48 6.75
N GLY A 188 -11.15 8.41 6.31
CA GLY A 188 -12.34 7.90 6.99
C GLY A 188 -12.05 7.38 8.40
N THR A 189 -10.91 6.71 8.59
CA THR A 189 -10.47 6.20 9.90
C THR A 189 -10.00 7.34 10.80
N LEU A 190 -9.28 8.33 10.25
CA LEU A 190 -8.85 9.51 10.97
C LEU A 190 -10.05 10.32 11.47
N ALA A 191 -11.04 10.58 10.60
CA ALA A 191 -12.25 11.28 10.98
C ALA A 191 -12.98 10.56 12.12
N ALA A 192 -13.15 9.23 12.01
CA ALA A 192 -13.74 8.43 13.08
C ALA A 192 -12.96 8.54 14.39
N TYR A 193 -11.63 8.46 14.33
CA TYR A 193 -10.77 8.54 15.51
C TYR A 193 -10.84 9.91 16.19
N VAL A 194 -10.79 11.00 15.42
CA VAL A 194 -10.90 12.37 15.93
C VAL A 194 -12.27 12.63 16.56
N THR A 195 -13.35 12.07 16.03
CA THR A 195 -14.69 12.21 16.64
C THR A 195 -14.90 11.34 17.89
N THR A 196 -13.95 10.46 18.20
CA THR A 196 -14.02 9.53 19.34
C THR A 196 -13.30 10.06 20.60
N ILE A 197 -12.31 10.94 20.44
CA ILE A 197 -11.43 11.41 21.52
C ILE A 197 -11.60 12.90 21.75
#